data_AF-A0A3A6FN13-F1
#
_entry.id   AF-A0A3A6FN13-F1
#
_cell.length_a   1.000
_cell.length_b   1.000
_cell.length_c   1.000
_cell.angle_alpha   90.00
_cell.angle_beta   90.00
_cell.angle_gamma   90.00
#
_symmetry.space_group_name_H-M   'P 1'
#
loop_
_entity.id
_entity.type
_entity.pdbx_description
1 polymer ?
#
loop_
_entity_poly.entity_id
_entity_poly.type
_entity_poly.pdbx_seq_one_letter_code
_entity_poly.pdbx_strand_id
1 'polypeptide(L)'
;MKKIDDKISEKVTSLVTEYICSSFEVLKNNELWKKAIKKACEATEGVDDSFADYIIKSPAIQRHFVWIMGNKSLNDLYRSFILTIAVERCAFNDEKKLAISLGMAILDNWFELNNEDYHDIRNQIVGDKIVRIVNDRERLYREYFLLYNDQMAKDTIRVYYPKNGENWIRWDRDCSVDVKVNLSRGTEYGFCRIGFSYSRIEEQDFEKSLKVAYVNEDREIFRFEHDDMLNIDDKKILWAW
;
A
#
# COMPACT_ATOMS: atom_id res chain seq x y z
N MET A 1 -43.41 14.68 -24.71
CA MET A 1 -42.15 15.44 -24.51
C MET A 1 -41.97 15.82 -23.06
N LYS A 2 -42.72 16.77 -22.47
CA LYS A 2 -42.56 17.20 -21.04
C LYS A 2 -42.29 16.08 -20.01
N LYS A 3 -43.11 15.03 -19.94
CA LYS A 3 -42.91 13.90 -18.99
C LYS A 3 -41.63 13.09 -19.16
N ILE A 4 -41.02 13.09 -20.36
CA ILE A 4 -39.76 12.39 -20.64
C ILE A 4 -38.59 13.28 -20.23
N ASP A 5 -38.69 14.58 -20.51
CA ASP A 5 -37.68 15.59 -20.13
C ASP A 5 -37.57 15.72 -18.61
N ASP A 6 -38.70 15.69 -17.88
CA ASP A 6 -38.74 15.73 -16.42
C ASP A 6 -38.07 14.49 -15.79
N LYS A 7 -38.30 13.30 -16.34
CA LYS A 7 -37.67 12.04 -15.87
C LYS A 7 -36.16 11.99 -16.14
N ILE A 8 -35.70 12.54 -17.26
CA ILE A 8 -34.28 12.63 -17.58
C ILE A 8 -33.61 13.63 -16.63
N SER A 9 -34.25 14.78 -16.38
CA SER A 9 -33.77 15.80 -15.44
C SER A 9 -33.64 15.27 -14.00
N GLU A 10 -34.65 14.54 -13.51
CA GLU A 10 -34.61 13.89 -12.20
C GLU A 10 -33.47 12.87 -12.09
N LYS A 11 -33.28 12.03 -13.12
CA LYS A 11 -32.22 11.01 -13.12
C LYS A 11 -30.82 11.62 -13.16
N VAL A 12 -30.63 12.68 -13.95
CA VAL A 12 -29.36 13.44 -13.99
C VAL A 12 -29.09 14.10 -12.63
N THR A 13 -30.10 14.69 -12.01
CA THR A 13 -29.97 15.32 -10.69
C THR A 13 -29.61 14.30 -9.61
N SER A 14 -30.22 13.11 -9.62
CA SER A 14 -29.87 12.02 -8.70
C SER A 14 -28.42 11.59 -8.85
N LEU A 15 -27.95 11.35 -10.08
CA LEU A 15 -26.57 10.93 -10.37
C LEU A 15 -25.54 11.99 -9.94
N VAL A 16 -25.82 13.27 -10.19
CA VAL A 16 -24.94 14.37 -9.76
C VAL A 16 -24.91 14.46 -8.24
N THR A 17 -26.06 14.30 -7.57
CA THR A 17 -26.14 14.33 -6.11
C THR A 17 -25.38 13.16 -5.49
N GLU A 18 -25.55 11.94 -6.00
CA GLU A 18 -24.79 10.75 -5.57
C GLU A 18 -23.28 10.92 -5.77
N TYR A 19 -22.86 11.49 -6.90
CA TYR A 19 -21.45 11.78 -7.16
C TYR A 19 -20.87 12.83 -6.20
N ILE A 20 -21.62 13.90 -5.91
CA ILE A 20 -21.20 14.94 -4.97
C ILE A 20 -21.12 14.38 -3.55
N CYS A 21 -22.12 13.61 -3.12
CA CYS A 21 -22.14 13.00 -1.80
C CYS A 21 -20.96 12.03 -1.62
N SER A 22 -20.73 11.12 -2.57
CA SER A 22 -19.60 10.19 -2.53
C SER A 22 -18.24 10.92 -2.53
N SER A 23 -18.09 11.98 -3.33
CA SER A 23 -16.87 12.80 -3.33
C SER A 23 -16.65 13.51 -1.99
N PHE A 24 -17.71 14.04 -1.38
CA PHE A 24 -17.65 14.70 -0.08
C PHE A 24 -17.31 13.72 1.04
N GLU A 25 -17.89 12.51 1.02
CA GLU A 25 -17.56 11.44 1.97
C GLU A 25 -16.10 11.03 1.88
N VAL A 26 -15.55 10.86 0.66
CA VAL A 26 -14.12 10.56 0.45
C VAL A 26 -13.24 11.67 1.01
N LEU A 27 -13.58 12.95 0.78
CA LEU A 27 -12.82 14.09 1.32
C LEU A 27 -12.85 14.13 2.84
N LYS A 28 -14.04 14.00 3.45
CA LYS A 28 -14.20 13.94 4.91
C LYS A 28 -13.37 12.80 5.50
N ASN A 29 -13.48 11.61 4.91
CA ASN A 29 -12.77 10.43 5.38
C ASN A 29 -11.26 10.56 5.19
N ASN A 30 -10.79 11.22 4.13
CA ASN A 30 -9.36 11.51 3.98
C ASN A 30 -8.84 12.45 5.09
N GLU A 31 -9.61 13.46 5.50
CA GLU A 31 -9.22 14.34 6.61
C GLU A 31 -9.23 13.61 7.97
N LEU A 32 -10.22 12.74 8.20
CA LEU A 32 -10.23 11.87 9.38
C LEU A 32 -9.02 10.92 9.40
N TRP A 33 -8.58 10.44 8.24
CA TRP A 33 -7.46 9.51 8.12
C TRP A 33 -6.15 10.20 8.48
N LYS A 34 -5.93 11.40 7.92
CA LYS A 34 -4.79 12.25 8.32
C LYS A 34 -4.81 12.57 9.81
N LYS A 35 -5.99 12.87 10.37
CA LYS A 35 -6.15 13.14 11.81
C LYS A 35 -5.81 11.91 12.65
N ALA A 36 -6.25 10.73 12.26
CA ALA A 36 -5.94 9.47 12.95
C ALA A 36 -4.43 9.20 12.99
N ILE A 37 -3.76 9.42 11.84
CA ILE A 37 -2.30 9.31 11.73
C ILE A 37 -1.59 10.30 12.66
N LYS A 38 -1.92 11.59 12.56
CA LYS A 38 -1.27 12.63 13.38
C LYS A 38 -1.46 12.38 14.87
N LYS A 39 -2.69 12.09 15.30
CA LYS A 39 -3.01 11.77 16.70
C LYS A 39 -2.16 10.60 17.24
N ALA A 40 -1.95 9.56 16.43
CA ALA A 40 -1.14 8.41 16.84
C ALA A 40 0.36 8.75 16.90
N CYS A 41 0.88 9.48 15.91
CA CYS A 41 2.28 9.90 15.89
C CYS A 41 2.61 10.84 17.06
N GLU A 42 1.79 11.87 17.31
CA GLU A 42 1.96 12.83 18.41
C GLU A 42 1.97 12.15 19.78
N ALA A 43 1.21 11.07 19.95
CA ALA A 43 1.12 10.31 21.18
C ALA A 43 2.24 9.25 21.34
N THR A 44 3.03 8.99 20.31
CA THR A 44 4.06 7.94 20.33
C THR A 44 5.44 8.56 20.52
N GLU A 45 6.06 8.31 21.68
CA GLU A 45 7.42 8.73 21.96
C GLU A 45 8.40 8.17 20.91
N GLY A 46 9.30 9.01 20.39
CA GLY A 46 10.25 8.64 19.34
C GLY A 46 9.67 8.67 17.92
N VAL A 47 8.51 9.31 17.72
CA VAL A 47 7.97 9.64 16.40
C VAL A 47 7.88 11.15 16.27
N ASP A 48 8.53 11.71 15.24
CA ASP A 48 8.46 13.15 14.96
C ASP A 48 7.37 13.48 13.92
N ASP A 49 7.05 14.78 13.81
CA ASP A 49 6.07 15.29 12.84
C ASP A 49 6.48 15.01 11.39
N SER A 50 7.79 14.90 11.11
CA SER A 50 8.31 14.63 9.78
C SER A 50 7.94 13.22 9.30
N PHE A 51 7.94 12.24 10.21
CA PHE A 51 7.47 10.89 9.94
C PHE A 51 5.96 10.88 9.66
N ALA A 52 5.17 11.59 10.46
CA ALA A 52 3.71 11.70 10.25
C ALA A 52 3.40 12.29 8.86
N ASP A 53 4.05 13.39 8.50
CA ASP A 53 3.87 14.04 7.20
C ASP A 53 4.37 13.17 6.02
N TYR A 54 5.38 12.33 6.25
CA TYR A 54 5.85 11.34 5.29
C TYR A 54 4.81 10.24 5.06
N ILE A 55 4.36 9.55 6.12
CA ILE A 55 3.46 8.41 5.96
C ILE A 55 2.07 8.80 5.44
N ILE A 56 1.60 10.02 5.71
CA ILE A 56 0.36 10.56 5.12
C ILE A 56 0.40 10.56 3.58
N LYS A 57 1.59 10.77 3.01
CA LYS A 57 1.81 10.81 1.55
C LYS A 57 2.29 9.48 0.98
N SER A 58 2.53 8.48 1.83
CA SER A 58 3.07 7.19 1.39
C SER A 58 2.01 6.42 0.59
N PRO A 59 2.28 6.02 -0.66
CA PRO A 59 1.34 5.23 -1.47
C PRO A 59 0.94 3.91 -0.77
N ALA A 60 1.87 3.29 -0.04
CA ALA A 60 1.60 2.06 0.70
C ALA A 60 0.61 2.27 1.85
N ILE A 61 0.63 3.43 2.50
CA ILE A 61 -0.34 3.81 3.53
C ILE A 61 -1.68 4.16 2.90
N GLN A 62 -1.66 4.90 1.78
CA GLN A 62 -2.86 5.22 1.01
C GLN A 62 -3.60 3.98 0.49
N ARG A 63 -2.88 2.90 0.16
CA ARG A 63 -3.49 1.59 -0.15
C ARG A 63 -4.46 1.13 0.93
N HIS A 64 -4.13 1.33 2.20
CA HIS A 64 -4.97 0.88 3.32
C HIS A 64 -6.17 1.78 3.54
N PHE A 65 -6.02 3.09 3.31
CA PHE A 65 -7.17 3.99 3.26
C PHE A 65 -8.17 3.56 2.17
N VAL A 66 -7.69 3.26 0.96
CA VAL A 66 -8.52 2.74 -0.13
C VAL A 66 -9.12 1.37 0.21
N TRP A 67 -8.38 0.50 0.91
CA TRP A 67 -8.91 -0.78 1.39
C TRP A 67 -10.11 -0.58 2.30
N ILE A 68 -9.95 0.22 3.36
CA ILE A 68 -11.00 0.46 4.36
C ILE A 68 -12.25 1.08 3.70
N MET A 69 -12.05 2.02 2.77
CA MET A 69 -13.14 2.65 2.02
C MET A 69 -13.80 1.73 0.98
N GLY A 70 -13.11 0.67 0.53
CA GLY A 70 -13.44 -0.08 -0.68
C GLY A 70 -14.44 -1.24 -0.51
N ASN A 71 -15.18 -1.32 0.60
CA ASN A 71 -16.05 -2.46 0.94
C ASN A 71 -15.35 -3.84 0.85
N LYS A 72 -14.02 -3.87 0.99
CA LYS A 72 -13.25 -5.12 1.03
C LYS A 72 -13.36 -5.74 2.42
N SER A 73 -13.15 -7.05 2.50
CA SER A 73 -13.00 -7.72 3.80
C SER A 73 -11.90 -7.05 4.61
N LEU A 74 -12.17 -6.71 5.86
CA LEU A 74 -11.18 -6.12 6.77
C LEU A 74 -10.29 -7.20 7.44
N ASN A 75 -10.41 -8.46 7.02
CA ASN A 75 -9.56 -9.53 7.50
C ASN A 75 -8.09 -9.23 7.21
N ASP A 76 -7.23 -9.49 8.18
CA ASP A 76 -5.79 -9.21 8.13
C ASP A 76 -5.41 -7.71 8.02
N LEU A 77 -6.37 -6.77 8.10
CA LEU A 77 -6.11 -5.33 7.96
C LEU A 77 -5.00 -4.86 8.91
N TYR A 78 -5.13 -5.18 10.20
CA TYR A 78 -4.13 -4.77 11.20
C TYR A 78 -2.75 -5.34 10.90
N ARG A 79 -2.66 -6.64 10.58
CA ARG A 79 -1.37 -7.27 10.25
C ARG A 79 -0.75 -6.60 9.03
N SER A 80 -1.52 -6.46 7.95
CA SER A 80 -1.09 -5.79 6.71
C SER A 80 -0.59 -4.37 6.95
N PHE A 81 -1.36 -3.59 7.73
CA PHE A 81 -1.02 -2.21 8.04
C PHE A 81 0.23 -2.09 8.91
N ILE A 82 0.36 -2.92 9.96
CA ILE A 82 1.54 -2.95 10.83
C ILE A 82 2.81 -3.30 10.05
N LEU A 83 2.74 -4.29 9.15
CA LEU A 83 3.88 -4.63 8.29
C LEU A 83 4.25 -3.46 7.39
N THR A 84 3.25 -2.75 6.87
CA THR A 84 3.47 -1.57 6.04
C THR A 84 4.16 -0.45 6.83
N ILE A 85 3.66 -0.11 8.02
CA ILE A 85 4.30 0.86 8.91
C ILE A 85 5.74 0.45 9.25
N ALA A 86 5.98 -0.84 9.50
CA ALA A 86 7.32 -1.34 9.79
C ALA A 86 8.28 -1.14 8.60
N VAL A 87 7.81 -1.33 7.36
CA VAL A 87 8.62 -1.05 6.16
C VAL A 87 8.82 0.46 5.96
N GLU A 88 7.79 1.29 6.16
CA GLU A 88 7.94 2.77 6.11
C GLU A 88 9.01 3.24 7.10
N ARG A 89 9.02 2.69 8.33
CA ARG A 89 10.05 3.03 9.34
C ARG A 89 11.46 2.59 8.96
N CYS A 90 11.61 1.54 8.15
CA CYS A 90 12.94 1.12 7.68
C CYS A 90 13.62 2.22 6.85
N ALA A 91 12.86 3.10 6.18
CA ALA A 91 13.39 4.23 5.43
C ALA A 91 14.08 5.28 6.32
N PHE A 92 13.76 5.29 7.62
CA PHE A 92 14.30 6.24 8.61
C PHE A 92 15.43 5.64 9.46
N ASN A 93 15.88 4.40 9.16
CA ASN A 93 16.85 3.65 9.99
C ASN A 93 16.45 3.52 11.47
N ASP A 94 15.16 3.60 11.75
CA ASP A 94 14.61 3.65 13.11
C ASP A 94 14.30 2.28 13.70
N GLU A 95 14.18 2.23 15.03
CA GLU A 95 13.72 1.06 15.74
C GLU A 95 12.29 0.68 15.28
N LYS A 96 12.19 -0.47 14.59
CA LYS A 96 10.92 -1.07 14.14
C LYS A 96 9.99 -1.45 15.30
N LYS A 97 10.48 -1.41 16.54
CA LYS A 97 9.76 -1.80 17.76
C LYS A 97 8.45 -1.03 17.94
N LEU A 98 8.39 0.22 17.45
CA LEU A 98 7.19 1.06 17.53
C LEU A 98 6.17 0.77 16.43
N ALA A 99 6.50 0.01 15.38
CA ALA A 99 5.61 -0.18 14.24
C ALA A 99 4.30 -0.89 14.61
N ILE A 100 4.35 -1.80 15.58
CA ILE A 100 3.18 -2.53 16.06
C ILE A 100 2.24 -1.59 16.81
N SER A 101 2.74 -0.93 17.86
CA SER A 101 1.93 -0.01 18.66
C SER A 101 1.41 1.17 17.84
N LEU A 102 2.24 1.74 16.96
CA LEU A 102 1.85 2.84 16.09
C LEU A 102 0.81 2.39 15.06
N GLY A 103 1.04 1.27 14.39
CA GLY A 103 0.09 0.72 13.40
C GLY A 103 -1.27 0.42 14.03
N MET A 104 -1.29 -0.15 15.24
CA MET A 104 -2.52 -0.35 16.01
C MET A 104 -3.18 0.99 16.36
N ALA A 105 -2.45 1.94 16.94
CA ALA A 105 -2.99 3.22 17.37
C ALA A 105 -3.60 4.04 16.22
N ILE A 106 -3.01 4.01 15.02
CA ILE A 106 -3.56 4.69 13.84
C ILE A 106 -4.91 4.09 13.44
N LEU A 107 -5.00 2.76 13.37
CA LEU A 107 -6.26 2.09 13.00
C LEU A 107 -7.32 2.22 14.09
N ASP A 108 -6.95 2.03 15.37
CA ASP A 108 -7.83 2.24 16.52
C ASP A 108 -8.41 3.68 16.45
N ASN A 109 -7.56 4.70 16.26
CA ASN A 109 -7.99 6.09 16.10
C ASN A 109 -8.92 6.30 14.90
N TRP A 110 -8.67 5.63 13.77
CA TRP A 110 -9.50 5.74 12.57
C TRP A 110 -10.92 5.21 12.85
N PHE A 111 -11.04 4.02 13.42
CA PHE A 111 -12.33 3.41 13.70
C PHE A 111 -13.09 4.17 14.78
N GLU A 112 -12.40 4.64 15.83
CA GLU A 112 -12.98 5.52 16.86
C GLU A 112 -13.54 6.80 16.28
N LEU A 113 -12.78 7.49 15.40
CA LEU A 113 -13.22 8.73 14.77
C LEU A 113 -14.44 8.53 13.84
N ASN A 114 -14.65 7.32 13.34
CA ASN A 114 -15.78 6.96 12.49
C ASN A 114 -16.94 6.25 13.25
N ASN A 115 -16.80 6.01 14.55
CA ASN A 115 -17.75 5.25 15.38
C ASN A 115 -18.03 3.83 14.84
N GLU A 116 -17.01 3.18 14.29
CA GLU A 116 -17.10 1.80 13.81
C GLU A 116 -16.63 0.82 14.89
N ASP A 117 -17.30 -0.32 15.05
CA ASP A 117 -16.83 -1.40 15.92
C ASP A 117 -15.75 -2.22 15.19
N TYR A 118 -14.59 -2.37 15.82
CA TYR A 118 -13.39 -2.98 15.23
C TYR A 118 -12.78 -4.07 16.11
N HIS A 119 -13.41 -4.43 17.23
CA HIS A 119 -12.83 -5.37 18.20
C HIS A 119 -12.57 -6.75 17.61
N ASP A 120 -13.48 -7.26 16.77
CA ASP A 120 -13.32 -8.54 16.08
C ASP A 120 -12.15 -8.55 15.08
N ILE A 121 -11.89 -7.41 14.44
CA ILE A 121 -10.81 -7.25 13.45
C ILE A 121 -9.46 -7.17 14.18
N ARG A 122 -9.42 -6.43 15.29
CA ARG A 122 -8.22 -6.24 16.13
C ARG A 122 -7.74 -7.54 16.76
N ASN A 123 -8.66 -8.41 17.16
CA ASN A 123 -8.35 -9.71 17.78
C ASN A 123 -7.69 -10.72 16.82
N GLN A 124 -7.63 -10.43 15.52
CA GLN A 124 -6.95 -11.28 14.52
C GLN A 124 -5.42 -11.21 14.61
N ILE A 125 -4.85 -10.25 15.37
CA ILE A 125 -3.40 -10.11 15.52
C ILE A 125 -2.86 -11.22 16.44
N VAL A 126 -2.06 -12.12 15.87
CA VAL A 126 -1.25 -13.05 16.65
C VAL A 126 0.03 -12.36 17.09
N GLY A 127 0.01 -11.74 18.29
CA GLY A 127 1.08 -10.88 18.82
C GLY A 127 2.50 -11.43 18.67
N ASP A 128 2.74 -12.68 19.05
CA ASP A 128 4.07 -13.28 18.96
C ASP A 128 4.57 -13.47 17.53
N LYS A 129 3.66 -13.72 16.58
CA LYS A 129 4.02 -13.92 15.17
C LYS A 129 4.42 -12.61 14.52
N ILE A 130 3.67 -11.53 14.77
CA ILE A 130 3.95 -10.23 14.15
C ILE A 130 5.23 -9.59 14.71
N VAL A 131 5.49 -9.73 16.01
CA VAL A 131 6.74 -9.28 16.65
C VAL A 131 7.96 -9.94 16.00
N ARG A 132 7.91 -11.25 15.76
CA ARG A 132 9.00 -11.99 15.10
C ARG A 132 9.22 -11.54 13.66
N ILE A 133 8.16 -11.17 12.93
CA ILE A 133 8.29 -10.67 11.56
C ILE A 133 8.90 -9.27 11.56
N VAL A 134 8.35 -8.35 12.36
CA VAL A 134 8.80 -6.94 12.38
C VAL A 134 10.27 -6.82 12.78
N ASN A 135 10.74 -7.64 13.73
CA ASN A 135 12.12 -7.57 14.22
C ASN A 135 13.18 -8.17 13.29
N ASP A 136 12.79 -8.87 12.22
CA ASP A 136 13.71 -9.40 11.20
C ASP A 136 13.45 -8.68 9.87
N ARG A 137 14.44 -7.96 9.33
CA ARG A 137 14.22 -7.12 8.14
C ARG A 137 13.94 -7.94 6.88
N GLU A 138 14.65 -9.04 6.70
CA GLU A 138 14.46 -9.91 5.55
C GLU A 138 13.08 -10.57 5.60
N ARG A 139 12.70 -11.05 6.78
CA ARG A 139 11.37 -11.61 7.00
C ARG A 139 10.26 -10.57 6.81
N LEU A 140 10.46 -9.36 7.33
CA LEU A 140 9.54 -8.24 7.16
C LEU A 140 9.33 -7.91 5.68
N TYR A 141 10.41 -7.75 4.91
CA TYR A 141 10.32 -7.46 3.47
C TYR A 141 9.60 -8.57 2.71
N ARG A 142 9.96 -9.83 2.98
CA ARG A 142 9.27 -10.99 2.39
C ARG A 142 7.77 -10.96 2.68
N GLU A 143 7.37 -10.82 3.93
CA GLU A 143 5.98 -10.81 4.35
C GLU A 143 5.20 -9.59 3.84
N TYR A 144 5.87 -8.44 3.70
CA TYR A 144 5.29 -7.22 3.13
C TYR A 144 4.96 -7.39 1.65
N PHE A 145 5.90 -7.87 0.83
CA PHE A 145 5.65 -8.06 -0.60
C PHE A 145 4.61 -9.15 -0.87
N LEU A 146 4.55 -10.17 -0.01
CA LEU A 146 3.50 -11.20 -0.07
C LEU A 146 2.09 -10.65 0.18
N LEU A 147 1.93 -9.45 0.77
CA LEU A 147 0.62 -8.78 0.87
C LEU A 147 0.03 -8.47 -0.52
N TYR A 148 0.84 -8.39 -1.56
CA TYR A 148 0.43 -8.08 -2.92
C TYR A 148 0.23 -9.34 -3.79
N ASN A 149 0.43 -10.53 -3.23
CA ASN A 149 0.42 -11.76 -3.99
C ASN A 149 -1.00 -12.18 -4.39
N ASP A 150 -1.30 -12.09 -5.68
CA ASP A 150 -2.55 -12.59 -6.28
C ASP A 150 -2.37 -14.05 -6.72
N GLN A 151 -2.95 -14.98 -5.96
CA GLN A 151 -2.85 -16.42 -6.24
C GLN A 151 -3.42 -16.83 -7.61
N MET A 152 -4.34 -16.03 -8.17
CA MET A 152 -4.97 -16.29 -9.46
C MET A 152 -4.20 -15.69 -10.63
N ALA A 153 -3.20 -14.86 -10.36
CA ALA A 153 -2.40 -14.24 -11.39
C ALA A 153 -1.38 -15.21 -12.01
N LYS A 154 -1.03 -14.92 -13.28
CA LYS A 154 -0.15 -15.77 -14.09
C LYS A 154 1.29 -15.28 -14.09
N ASP A 155 1.51 -13.97 -14.02
CA ASP A 155 2.83 -13.40 -14.02
C ASP A 155 3.43 -13.44 -12.61
N THR A 156 4.76 -13.54 -12.53
CA THR A 156 5.49 -13.50 -11.28
C THR A 156 6.57 -12.42 -11.36
N ILE A 157 6.58 -11.53 -10.38
CA ILE A 157 7.68 -10.60 -10.15
C ILE A 157 8.53 -11.15 -9.01
N ARG A 158 9.82 -11.33 -9.25
CA ARG A 158 10.83 -11.52 -8.23
C ARG A 158 11.25 -10.15 -7.71
N VAL A 159 11.11 -9.95 -6.40
CA VAL A 159 11.55 -8.74 -5.70
C VAL A 159 12.78 -9.08 -4.89
N TYR A 160 13.89 -8.41 -5.20
CA TYR A 160 15.14 -8.50 -4.46
C TYR A 160 15.21 -7.41 -3.40
N TYR A 161 15.65 -7.78 -2.20
CA TYR A 161 15.76 -6.89 -1.05
C TYR A 161 17.13 -7.02 -0.35
N PRO A 162 17.57 -6.02 0.43
CA PRO A 162 18.84 -6.10 1.18
C PRO A 162 18.80 -7.13 2.31
N LYS A 163 19.91 -7.86 2.53
CA LYS A 163 20.07 -8.72 3.73
C LYS A 163 20.08 -7.89 5.01
N ASN A 164 19.82 -8.49 6.16
CA ASN A 164 19.98 -7.83 7.46
C ASN A 164 21.40 -7.23 7.61
N GLY A 165 21.48 -5.94 8.00
CA GLY A 165 22.73 -5.18 8.10
C GLY A 165 23.23 -4.52 6.81
N GLU A 166 22.68 -4.86 5.63
CA GLU A 166 23.10 -4.28 4.34
C GLU A 166 22.20 -3.11 3.90
N ASN A 167 22.73 -2.20 3.09
CA ASN A 167 21.96 -1.14 2.43
C ASN A 167 22.05 -1.22 0.89
N TRP A 168 22.59 -2.31 0.35
CA TRP A 168 22.67 -2.61 -1.07
C TRP A 168 21.89 -3.89 -1.41
N ILE A 169 21.54 -4.05 -2.68
CA ILE A 169 20.85 -5.24 -3.18
C ILE A 169 21.85 -6.32 -3.55
N ARG A 170 21.52 -7.56 -3.17
CA ARG A 170 22.12 -8.77 -3.74
C ARG A 170 21.09 -9.42 -4.65
N TRP A 171 21.44 -9.65 -5.91
CA TRP A 171 20.63 -10.45 -6.85
C TRP A 171 20.81 -11.94 -6.56
N ASP A 172 20.45 -12.33 -5.34
CA ASP A 172 20.51 -13.67 -4.79
C ASP A 172 19.08 -14.12 -4.46
N ARG A 173 18.72 -15.35 -4.80
CA ARG A 173 17.38 -15.92 -4.55
C ARG A 173 17.04 -16.02 -3.07
N ASP A 174 18.05 -16.19 -2.22
CA ASP A 174 17.82 -16.21 -0.77
C ASP A 174 17.38 -14.83 -0.24
N CYS A 175 17.73 -13.77 -0.99
CA CYS A 175 17.38 -12.37 -0.72
C CYS A 175 16.22 -11.88 -1.60
N SER A 176 15.35 -12.80 -2.02
CA SER A 176 14.23 -12.45 -2.87
C SER A 176 12.93 -13.11 -2.45
N VAL A 177 11.84 -12.54 -2.95
CA VAL A 177 10.49 -13.07 -2.82
C VAL A 177 9.79 -12.99 -4.16
N ASP A 178 9.16 -14.10 -4.54
CA ASP A 178 8.38 -14.20 -5.76
C ASP A 178 6.93 -13.86 -5.44
N VAL A 179 6.39 -12.87 -6.15
CA VAL A 179 5.04 -12.35 -5.96
C VAL A 179 4.27 -12.52 -7.25
N LYS A 180 3.16 -13.26 -7.20
CA LYS A 180 2.25 -13.36 -8.32
C LYS A 180 1.46 -12.07 -8.48
N VAL A 181 1.46 -11.52 -9.68
CA VAL A 181 0.80 -10.24 -9.99
C VAL A 181 0.15 -10.30 -11.37
N ASN A 182 -0.88 -9.49 -11.58
CA ASN A 182 -1.50 -9.35 -12.89
C ASN A 182 -0.87 -8.16 -13.62
N LEU A 183 0.09 -8.40 -14.51
CA LEU A 183 0.83 -7.30 -15.17
C LEU A 183 -0.05 -6.46 -16.10
N SER A 184 -1.15 -7.00 -16.63
CA SER A 184 -2.05 -6.22 -17.51
C SER A 184 -2.92 -5.24 -16.71
N ARG A 185 -3.20 -5.54 -15.44
CA ARG A 185 -3.94 -4.67 -14.53
C ARG A 185 -3.04 -3.81 -13.64
N GLY A 186 -1.80 -4.23 -13.41
CA GLY A 186 -0.92 -3.64 -12.40
C GLY A 186 -1.24 -4.08 -10.98
N THR A 187 -0.48 -3.57 -10.02
CA THR A 187 -0.68 -3.81 -8.58
C THR A 187 -1.35 -2.62 -7.90
N GLU A 188 -1.80 -2.84 -6.67
CA GLU A 188 -2.15 -1.74 -5.78
C GLU A 188 -0.91 -0.91 -5.40
N TYR A 189 -1.15 0.30 -4.88
CA TYR A 189 -0.12 1.23 -4.46
C TYR A 189 0.84 0.68 -3.39
N GLY A 190 2.08 1.15 -3.44
CA GLY A 190 3.16 0.83 -2.52
C GLY A 190 3.97 -0.41 -2.88
N PHE A 191 3.69 -1.09 -4.00
CA PHE A 191 4.46 -2.28 -4.38
C PHE A 191 5.88 -1.89 -4.80
N CYS A 192 6.03 -0.93 -5.72
CA CYS A 192 7.33 -0.43 -6.13
C CYS A 192 7.89 0.58 -5.14
N ARG A 193 9.08 0.26 -4.63
CA ARG A 193 9.80 1.01 -3.58
C ARG A 193 11.27 1.19 -3.94
N ILE A 194 11.80 2.37 -3.60
CA ILE A 194 13.24 2.67 -3.64
C ILE A 194 13.98 1.76 -2.66
N GLY A 195 15.17 1.31 -3.05
CA GLY A 195 15.99 0.39 -2.25
C GLY A 195 15.69 -1.09 -2.48
N PHE A 196 14.92 -1.40 -3.53
CA PHE A 196 14.58 -2.76 -3.99
C PHE A 196 14.81 -2.88 -5.49
N SER A 197 14.99 -4.11 -5.97
CA SER A 197 15.11 -4.42 -7.39
C SER A 197 14.04 -5.44 -7.80
N TYR A 198 13.54 -5.33 -9.03
CA TYR A 198 12.39 -6.08 -9.51
C TYR A 198 12.73 -6.75 -10.82
N SER A 199 12.31 -8.01 -11.00
CA SER A 199 12.46 -8.74 -12.26
C SER A 199 11.22 -9.58 -12.53
N ARG A 200 10.77 -9.62 -13.79
CA ARG A 200 9.74 -10.55 -14.24
C ARG A 200 10.37 -11.91 -14.47
N ILE A 201 9.77 -12.96 -13.91
CA ILE A 201 10.14 -14.33 -14.22
C ILE A 201 9.40 -14.76 -15.49
N GLU A 202 10.15 -15.16 -16.50
CA GLU A 202 9.66 -15.74 -17.75
C GLU A 202 9.81 -17.27 -17.75
N GLU A 203 9.50 -17.91 -18.89
CA GLU A 203 9.68 -19.35 -19.05
C GLU A 203 11.13 -19.77 -18.80
N GLN A 204 11.32 -20.97 -18.25
CA GLN A 204 12.64 -21.53 -17.93
C GLN A 204 13.43 -20.71 -16.90
N ASP A 205 12.75 -19.92 -16.05
CA ASP A 205 13.36 -19.15 -14.96
C ASP A 205 14.33 -18.06 -15.47
N PHE A 206 14.13 -17.62 -16.72
CA PHE A 206 14.77 -16.44 -17.26
C PHE A 206 14.16 -15.19 -16.64
N GLU A 207 14.99 -14.20 -16.29
CA GLU A 207 14.54 -12.98 -15.62
C GLU A 207 14.75 -11.75 -16.51
N LYS A 208 13.70 -10.93 -16.62
CA LYS A 208 13.80 -9.59 -17.20
C LYS A 208 13.70 -8.53 -16.12
N SER A 209 14.75 -7.75 -15.97
CA SER A 209 14.78 -6.64 -15.01
C SER A 209 13.76 -5.56 -15.36
N LEU A 210 13.09 -5.05 -14.33
CA LEU A 210 12.20 -3.90 -14.46
C LEU A 210 13.00 -2.69 -14.93
N LYS A 211 12.41 -1.90 -15.83
CA LYS A 211 12.99 -0.65 -16.33
C LYS A 211 12.34 0.56 -15.71
N VAL A 212 11.01 0.56 -15.66
CA VAL A 212 10.26 1.63 -15.03
C VAL A 212 8.96 1.10 -14.43
N ALA A 213 8.60 1.65 -13.28
CA ALA A 213 7.25 1.55 -12.73
C ALA A 213 6.66 2.94 -12.54
N TYR A 214 5.38 3.08 -12.85
CA TYR A 214 4.67 4.36 -12.77
C TYR A 214 3.22 4.15 -12.35
N VAL A 215 2.61 5.21 -11.82
CA VAL A 215 1.17 5.21 -11.51
C VAL A 215 0.37 5.49 -12.76
N ASN A 216 -0.61 4.62 -13.04
CA ASN A 216 -1.68 4.91 -13.98
C ASN A 216 -3.02 4.70 -13.30
N GLU A 217 -3.87 5.74 -13.31
CA GLU A 217 -5.14 5.76 -12.58
C GLU A 217 -4.97 5.38 -11.10
N ASP A 218 -5.40 4.18 -10.71
CA ASP A 218 -5.32 3.65 -9.34
C ASP A 218 -4.30 2.51 -9.16
N ARG A 219 -3.40 2.30 -10.14
CA ARG A 219 -2.52 1.13 -10.20
C ARG A 219 -1.06 1.47 -10.47
N GLU A 220 -0.18 0.62 -9.97
CA GLU A 220 1.22 0.62 -10.34
C GLU A 220 1.44 -0.29 -11.54
N ILE A 221 1.99 0.28 -12.62
CA ILE A 221 2.22 -0.38 -13.89
C ILE A 221 3.72 -0.60 -14.08
N PHE A 222 4.08 -1.76 -14.64
CA PHE A 222 5.46 -2.20 -14.82
C PHE A 222 5.83 -2.26 -16.30
N ARG A 223 7.03 -1.78 -16.64
CA ARG A 223 7.65 -1.94 -17.97
C ARG A 223 9.01 -2.60 -17.83
N PHE A 224 9.22 -3.65 -18.62
CA PHE A 224 10.43 -4.48 -18.61
C PHE A 224 11.27 -4.31 -19.89
N GLU A 225 10.72 -3.66 -20.92
CA GLU A 225 11.39 -3.35 -22.18
C GLU A 225 11.64 -1.82 -22.27
N HIS A 226 12.75 -1.40 -22.89
CA HIS A 226 13.11 0.02 -22.97
C HIS A 226 12.20 0.82 -23.92
N ASP A 227 11.69 0.16 -24.96
CA ASP A 227 10.85 0.82 -25.98
C ASP A 227 9.49 1.27 -25.44
N ASP A 228 9.07 0.71 -24.30
CA ASP A 228 7.80 1.03 -23.64
C ASP A 228 7.85 2.26 -22.74
N MET A 229 8.98 2.97 -22.68
CA MET A 229 9.16 4.17 -21.83
C MET A 229 8.62 5.45 -22.48
N LEU A 230 8.27 5.41 -23.76
CA LEU A 230 7.78 6.58 -24.50
C LEU A 230 6.39 7.00 -23.98
N ASN A 231 6.23 8.29 -23.64
CA ASN A 231 5.01 8.93 -23.16
C ASN A 231 4.62 8.66 -21.69
N ILE A 232 5.55 8.19 -20.85
CA ILE A 232 5.33 8.16 -19.41
C ILE A 232 5.57 9.57 -18.85
N ASP A 233 4.61 10.08 -18.08
CA ASP A 233 4.77 11.35 -17.36
C ASP A 233 5.74 11.13 -16.19
N ASP A 234 6.88 11.83 -16.20
CA ASP A 234 7.92 11.74 -15.17
C ASP A 234 7.38 11.94 -13.75
N LYS A 235 6.31 12.73 -13.59
CA LYS A 235 5.68 12.98 -12.28
C LYS A 235 4.95 11.76 -11.71
N LYS A 236 4.69 10.76 -12.54
CA LYS A 236 4.01 9.51 -12.16
C LYS A 236 4.98 8.36 -11.95
N ILE A 237 6.27 8.54 -12.25
CA ILE A 237 7.29 7.51 -12.06
C ILE A 237 7.49 7.25 -10.57
N LEU A 238 7.40 5.98 -10.19
CA LEU A 238 7.62 5.50 -8.83
C LEU A 238 9.02 4.93 -8.65
N TRP A 239 9.54 4.29 -9.71
CA TRP A 239 10.83 3.60 -9.71
C TRP A 239 11.35 3.50 -11.13
N ALA A 240 12.66 3.66 -11.32
CA ALA A 240 13.33 3.48 -12.60
C ALA A 240 14.78 2.97 -12.41
N TRP A 241 15.30 2.24 -13.40
CA TRP A 241 16.68 1.75 -13.47
C TRP A 241 17.39 2.20 -14.74
#